data_AF-A0A1D2WMB1-F1
#
_entry.id   AF-A0A1D2WMB1-F1
#
_cell.length_a   1.000
_cell.length_b   1.000
_cell.length_c   1.000
_cell.angle_alpha   90.00
_cell.angle_beta   90.00
_cell.angle_gamma   90.00
#
_symmetry.space_group_name_H-M   'P 1'
#
loop_
_entity.id
_entity.type
_entity.pdbx_description
1 polymer ?
#
loop_
_entity_poly.entity_id
_entity_poly.type
_entity_poly.pdbx_seq_one_letter_code
_entity_poly.pdbx_strand_id
1 'polypeptide(L)'
;MGSGVSPVDINELDEVRTIEEGFKKAYSGDQKETVEAIDKLKGFALQLIHLDANAENELDIKALIISIGDIARVSAEMKMEQVCSVSGCVLVDIALEAASQKREPVAIKALSIVGSLAMEFAGKGLGVAARSTSESLGTCGKGSSRMKMETMISLSEVYLMQVSLISIEKGLHKAGIAAIGYLGEIGIASAKQAIETSTLEAAVILEDLGNTAVSENNESYAKAVIEALENLGTEASQGGMKNVLVQIAWSLEMIRVLALDRGMKGACFAAKAALESINTAGLLDAEQNLEKIREIKEFHSVILKKS
;
A
#
# COMPACT_ATOMS: atom_id res chain seq x y z
N MET A 1 -5.20 -49.06 -25.91
CA MET A 1 -5.21 -47.62 -26.22
C MET A 1 -6.00 -46.94 -25.13
N GLY A 2 -5.32 -46.15 -24.31
CA GLY A 2 -5.88 -45.48 -23.14
C GLY A 2 -4.79 -44.57 -22.61
N SER A 3 -4.50 -43.52 -23.37
CA SER A 3 -3.67 -42.41 -22.90
C SER A 3 -4.47 -41.69 -21.82
N GLY A 4 -4.23 -42.08 -20.57
CA GLY A 4 -4.68 -41.31 -19.42
C GLY A 4 -3.97 -39.97 -19.46
N VAL A 5 -4.64 -38.97 -20.00
CA VAL A 5 -4.26 -37.57 -19.80
C VAL A 5 -4.33 -37.33 -18.30
N SER A 6 -3.20 -36.95 -17.70
CA SER A 6 -3.17 -36.70 -16.26
C SER A 6 -4.07 -35.48 -15.95
N PRO A 7 -4.76 -35.44 -14.80
CA PRO A 7 -5.59 -34.28 -14.43
C PRO A 7 -4.84 -32.94 -14.41
N VAL A 8 -3.51 -32.99 -14.23
CA VAL A 8 -2.61 -31.83 -14.20
C VAL A 8 -2.54 -31.14 -15.57
N ASP A 9 -2.54 -31.92 -16.64
CA ASP A 9 -2.37 -31.46 -18.04
C ASP A 9 -3.59 -30.64 -18.52
N ILE A 10 -4.79 -30.94 -18.01
CA ILE A 10 -6.03 -30.24 -18.37
C ILE A 10 -6.13 -28.89 -17.65
N ASN A 11 -5.66 -28.81 -16.40
CA ASN A 11 -5.76 -27.60 -15.59
C ASN A 11 -4.79 -26.52 -16.10
N GLU A 12 -3.55 -26.90 -16.47
CA GLU A 12 -2.58 -26.00 -17.11
C GLU A 12 -3.11 -25.42 -18.44
N LEU A 13 -3.78 -26.25 -19.25
CA LEU A 13 -4.42 -25.81 -20.50
C LEU A 13 -5.55 -24.80 -20.25
N ASP A 14 -6.34 -24.98 -19.20
CA ASP A 14 -7.42 -24.07 -18.83
C ASP A 14 -6.89 -22.74 -18.25
N GLU A 15 -5.78 -22.77 -17.51
CA GLU A 15 -5.07 -21.58 -17.03
C GLU A 15 -4.57 -20.72 -18.20
N VAL A 16 -3.82 -21.32 -19.13
CA VAL A 16 -3.28 -20.62 -20.31
C VAL A 16 -4.41 -20.04 -21.16
N ARG A 17 -5.47 -20.82 -21.42
CA ARG A 17 -6.63 -20.32 -22.17
C ARG A 17 -7.30 -19.12 -21.48
N THR A 18 -7.40 -19.17 -20.15
CA THR A 18 -7.99 -18.06 -19.37
C THR A 18 -7.14 -16.80 -19.45
N ILE A 19 -5.80 -16.93 -19.45
CA ILE A 19 -4.88 -15.80 -19.64
C ILE A 19 -5.09 -15.17 -21.04
N GLU A 20 -5.09 -16.00 -22.09
CA GLU A 20 -5.30 -15.54 -23.47
C GLU A 20 -6.66 -14.85 -23.65
N GLU A 21 -7.71 -15.44 -23.10
CA GLU A 21 -9.06 -14.85 -23.09
C GLU A 21 -9.06 -13.51 -22.33
N GLY A 22 -8.45 -13.43 -21.15
CA GLY A 22 -8.36 -12.22 -20.35
C GLY A 22 -7.71 -11.05 -21.11
N PHE A 23 -6.57 -11.30 -21.78
CA PHE A 23 -5.93 -10.30 -22.63
C PHE A 23 -6.80 -9.90 -23.81
N LYS A 24 -7.37 -10.87 -24.53
CA LYS A 24 -8.25 -10.61 -25.68
C LYS A 24 -9.42 -9.70 -25.29
N LYS A 25 -10.03 -9.96 -24.13
CA LYS A 25 -11.17 -9.17 -23.63
C LYS A 25 -10.75 -7.78 -23.19
N ALA A 26 -9.60 -7.67 -22.51
CA ALA A 26 -9.04 -6.38 -22.12
C ALA A 26 -8.77 -5.50 -23.36
N TYR A 27 -8.11 -6.03 -24.39
CA TYR A 27 -7.86 -5.29 -25.65
C TYR A 27 -9.14 -4.90 -26.38
N SER A 28 -10.22 -5.68 -26.25
CA SER A 28 -11.52 -5.35 -26.83
C SER A 28 -12.35 -4.33 -26.02
N GLY A 29 -11.90 -3.97 -24.81
CA GLY A 29 -12.62 -3.07 -23.91
C GLY A 29 -13.79 -3.73 -23.17
N ASP A 30 -13.89 -5.07 -23.16
CA ASP A 30 -15.00 -5.80 -22.55
C ASP A 30 -14.79 -5.96 -21.03
N GLN A 31 -15.29 -5.00 -20.26
CA GLN A 31 -15.06 -4.97 -18.81
C GLN A 31 -15.59 -6.22 -18.09
N LYS A 32 -16.74 -6.71 -18.50
CA LYS A 32 -17.40 -7.82 -17.81
C LYS A 32 -16.59 -9.10 -18.00
N GLU A 33 -16.27 -9.42 -19.25
CA GLU A 33 -15.56 -10.66 -19.54
C GLU A 33 -14.09 -10.61 -19.09
N THR A 34 -13.46 -9.43 -19.06
CA THR A 34 -12.14 -9.27 -18.44
C THR A 34 -12.17 -9.54 -16.94
N VAL A 35 -13.19 -9.05 -16.21
CA VAL A 35 -13.36 -9.36 -14.78
C VAL A 35 -13.58 -10.85 -14.56
N GLU A 36 -14.43 -11.49 -15.36
CA GLU A 36 -14.66 -12.94 -15.26
C GLU A 36 -13.38 -13.75 -15.48
N ALA A 37 -12.50 -13.33 -16.41
CA ALA A 37 -11.20 -13.96 -16.60
C ALA A 37 -10.29 -13.75 -15.38
N ILE A 38 -10.20 -12.54 -14.84
CA ILE A 38 -9.41 -12.24 -13.63
C ILE A 38 -9.88 -13.07 -12.43
N ASP A 39 -11.19 -13.21 -12.23
CA ASP A 39 -11.75 -14.02 -11.14
C ASP A 39 -11.44 -15.51 -11.30
N LYS A 40 -11.39 -16.03 -12.53
CA LYS A 40 -10.93 -17.40 -12.78
C LYS A 40 -9.44 -17.57 -12.47
N LEU A 41 -8.60 -16.63 -12.89
CA LEU A 41 -7.16 -16.65 -12.58
C LEU A 41 -6.89 -16.59 -11.07
N LYS A 42 -7.69 -15.82 -10.33
CA LYS A 42 -7.69 -15.84 -8.85
C LYS A 42 -7.97 -17.25 -8.33
N GLY A 43 -8.99 -17.91 -8.86
CA GLY A 43 -9.36 -19.28 -8.48
C GLY A 43 -8.20 -20.25 -8.61
N PHE A 44 -7.49 -20.23 -9.74
CA PHE A 44 -6.30 -21.06 -9.95
C PHE A 44 -5.18 -20.73 -8.95
N ALA A 45 -4.87 -19.44 -8.75
CA ALA A 45 -3.82 -19.03 -7.83
C ALA A 45 -4.10 -19.47 -6.39
N LEU A 46 -5.35 -19.33 -5.92
CA LEU A 46 -5.75 -19.76 -4.57
C LEU A 46 -5.69 -21.28 -4.41
N GLN A 47 -6.07 -22.05 -5.44
CA GLN A 47 -5.93 -23.51 -5.40
C GLN A 47 -4.46 -23.92 -5.23
N LEU A 48 -3.56 -23.35 -6.03
CA LEU A 48 -2.13 -23.66 -5.97
C LEU A 48 -1.48 -23.25 -4.64
N ILE A 49 -1.93 -22.15 -4.02
CA ILE A 49 -1.43 -21.71 -2.71
C ILE A 49 -1.62 -22.80 -1.63
N HIS A 50 -2.71 -23.57 -1.71
CA HIS A 50 -3.01 -24.65 -0.76
C HIS A 50 -2.36 -26.00 -1.11
N LEU A 51 -1.68 -26.13 -2.25
CA LEU A 51 -0.89 -27.32 -2.58
C LEU A 51 0.45 -27.31 -1.85
N ASP A 52 1.30 -28.32 -2.11
CA ASP A 52 2.65 -28.40 -1.56
C ASP A 52 3.53 -27.23 -2.02
N ALA A 53 4.39 -26.74 -1.14
CA ALA A 53 5.32 -25.65 -1.40
C ALA A 53 6.56 -26.13 -2.17
N ASN A 54 6.35 -26.61 -3.40
CA ASN A 54 7.42 -26.97 -4.33
C ASN A 54 7.71 -25.81 -5.31
N ALA A 55 8.83 -25.92 -6.04
CA ALA A 55 9.28 -24.87 -6.95
C ALA A 55 8.33 -24.61 -8.13
N GLU A 56 7.64 -25.65 -8.60
CA GLU A 56 6.70 -25.60 -9.72
C GLU A 56 5.47 -24.77 -9.33
N ASN A 57 4.75 -25.18 -8.27
CA ASN A 57 3.60 -24.44 -7.74
C ASN A 57 3.95 -22.99 -7.41
N GLU A 58 5.14 -22.73 -6.84
CA GLU A 58 5.62 -21.37 -6.57
C GLU A 58 5.80 -20.52 -7.84
N LEU A 59 6.25 -21.11 -8.95
CA LEU A 59 6.40 -20.42 -10.22
C LEU A 59 5.06 -20.19 -10.90
N ASP A 60 4.17 -21.18 -10.86
CA ASP A 60 2.85 -21.11 -11.49
C ASP A 60 1.98 -20.05 -10.83
N ILE A 61 1.95 -20.00 -9.48
CA ILE A 61 1.25 -18.93 -8.76
C ILE A 61 1.80 -17.56 -9.16
N LYS A 62 3.14 -17.42 -9.27
CA LYS A 62 3.77 -16.16 -9.68
C LYS A 62 3.43 -15.79 -11.12
N ALA A 63 3.32 -16.76 -12.03
CA ALA A 63 2.91 -16.54 -13.41
C ALA A 63 1.45 -16.05 -13.50
N LEU A 64 0.54 -16.63 -12.70
CA LEU A 64 -0.85 -16.18 -12.59
C LEU A 64 -0.94 -14.75 -12.03
N ILE A 65 -0.21 -14.47 -10.95
CA ILE A 65 -0.09 -13.12 -10.36
C ILE A 65 0.39 -12.09 -11.40
N ILE A 66 1.43 -12.43 -12.16
CA ILE A 66 1.96 -11.57 -13.24
C ILE A 66 0.90 -11.35 -14.31
N SER A 67 0.22 -12.41 -14.75
CA SER A 67 -0.80 -12.35 -15.79
C SER A 67 -1.98 -11.47 -15.40
N ILE A 68 -2.47 -11.59 -14.16
CA ILE A 68 -3.51 -10.68 -13.62
C ILE A 68 -3.02 -9.23 -13.67
N GLY A 69 -1.76 -8.99 -13.27
CA GLY A 69 -1.14 -7.68 -13.32
C GLY A 69 -1.07 -7.10 -14.73
N ASP A 70 -0.62 -7.90 -15.70
CA ASP A 70 -0.47 -7.45 -17.09
C ASP A 70 -1.82 -7.21 -17.78
N ILE A 71 -2.84 -8.02 -17.49
CA ILE A 71 -4.22 -7.76 -17.92
C ILE A 71 -4.73 -6.43 -17.35
N ALA A 72 -4.40 -6.13 -16.08
CA ALA A 72 -4.77 -4.86 -15.45
C ALA A 72 -4.08 -3.66 -16.11
N ARG A 73 -2.83 -3.80 -16.55
CA ARG A 73 -2.10 -2.76 -17.32
C ARG A 73 -2.75 -2.51 -18.68
N VAL A 74 -3.06 -3.57 -19.43
CA VAL A 74 -3.80 -3.43 -20.69
C VAL A 74 -5.15 -2.75 -20.46
N SER A 75 -5.86 -3.14 -19.40
CA SER A 75 -7.14 -2.52 -19.02
C SER A 75 -6.99 -1.03 -18.67
N ALA A 76 -5.87 -0.63 -18.07
CA ALA A 76 -5.56 0.76 -17.78
C ALA A 76 -5.34 1.58 -19.07
N GLU A 77 -4.67 1.01 -20.09
CA GLU A 77 -4.55 1.67 -21.41
C GLU A 77 -5.93 1.87 -22.07
N MET A 78 -6.84 0.93 -21.83
CA MET A 78 -8.22 0.99 -22.31
C MET A 78 -9.15 1.81 -21.39
N LYS A 79 -8.61 2.46 -20.34
CA LYS A 79 -9.33 3.26 -19.34
C LYS A 79 -10.46 2.52 -18.64
N MET A 80 -10.30 1.21 -18.47
CA MET A 80 -11.28 0.35 -17.79
C MET A 80 -11.07 0.38 -16.27
N GLU A 81 -11.34 1.51 -15.63
CA GLU A 81 -11.02 1.72 -14.20
C GLU A 81 -11.65 0.67 -13.28
N GLN A 82 -12.85 0.16 -13.60
CA GLN A 82 -13.48 -0.91 -12.83
C GLN A 82 -12.65 -2.20 -12.83
N VAL A 83 -12.08 -2.57 -13.99
CA VAL A 83 -11.22 -3.75 -14.09
C VAL A 83 -9.94 -3.54 -13.31
N CYS A 84 -9.32 -2.37 -13.46
CA CYS A 84 -8.12 -2.00 -12.70
C CYS A 84 -8.35 -2.10 -11.18
N SER A 85 -9.48 -1.60 -10.67
CA SER A 85 -9.87 -1.73 -9.26
C SER A 85 -10.02 -3.20 -8.84
N VAL A 86 -10.72 -4.03 -9.64
CA VAL A 86 -10.92 -5.45 -9.34
C VAL A 86 -9.60 -6.21 -9.31
N SER A 87 -8.70 -5.97 -10.27
CA SER A 87 -7.39 -6.61 -10.29
C SER A 87 -6.58 -6.34 -9.02
N GLY A 88 -6.62 -5.11 -8.50
CA GLY A 88 -5.97 -4.76 -7.24
C GLY A 88 -6.50 -5.57 -6.05
N CYS A 89 -7.82 -5.66 -5.92
CA CYS A 89 -8.46 -6.44 -4.85
C CYS A 89 -8.12 -7.93 -4.96
N VAL A 90 -8.20 -8.50 -6.16
CA VAL A 90 -7.87 -9.92 -6.41
C VAL A 90 -6.43 -10.24 -6.03
N LEU A 91 -5.48 -9.39 -6.41
CA LEU A 91 -4.08 -9.59 -6.06
C LEU A 91 -3.84 -9.46 -4.55
N VAL A 92 -4.58 -8.61 -3.82
CA VAL A 92 -4.49 -8.53 -2.35
C VAL A 92 -5.07 -9.76 -1.67
N ASP A 93 -6.17 -10.32 -2.19
CA ASP A 93 -6.70 -11.59 -1.68
C ASP A 93 -5.67 -12.71 -1.83
N ILE A 94 -5.00 -12.80 -2.98
CA ILE A 94 -3.90 -13.74 -3.21
C ILE A 94 -2.73 -13.47 -2.26
N ALA A 95 -2.36 -12.21 -2.06
CA ALA A 95 -1.25 -11.83 -1.18
C ALA A 95 -1.51 -12.25 0.28
N LEU A 96 -2.71 -11.97 0.79
CA LEU A 96 -3.10 -12.30 2.16
C LEU A 96 -3.27 -13.81 2.36
N GLU A 97 -3.81 -14.54 1.39
CA GLU A 97 -3.90 -15.99 1.48
C GLU A 97 -2.52 -16.64 1.44
N ALA A 98 -1.64 -16.22 0.51
CA ALA A 98 -0.27 -16.71 0.46
C ALA A 98 0.49 -16.44 1.77
N ALA A 99 0.30 -15.25 2.34
CA ALA A 99 0.85 -14.89 3.65
C ALA A 99 0.33 -15.83 4.76
N SER A 100 -0.95 -16.18 4.74
CA SER A 100 -1.58 -17.04 5.75
C SER A 100 -1.01 -18.46 5.71
N GLN A 101 -0.71 -18.93 4.49
CA GLN A 101 -0.06 -20.21 4.22
C GLN A 101 1.48 -20.16 4.36
N LYS A 102 2.05 -19.07 4.88
CA LYS A 102 3.50 -18.86 5.04
C LYS A 102 4.28 -18.94 3.72
N ARG A 103 3.63 -18.67 2.59
CA ARG A 103 4.25 -18.53 1.26
C ARG A 103 4.69 -17.08 1.03
N GLU A 104 5.59 -16.61 1.88
CA GLU A 104 6.04 -15.22 1.90
C GLU A 104 6.55 -14.69 0.53
N PRO A 105 7.32 -15.45 -0.27
CA PRO A 105 7.75 -14.97 -1.60
C PRO A 105 6.59 -14.71 -2.57
N VAL A 106 5.52 -15.51 -2.49
CA VAL A 106 4.30 -15.32 -3.30
C VAL A 106 3.54 -14.09 -2.80
N ALA A 107 3.38 -13.96 -1.49
CA ALA A 107 2.69 -12.83 -0.86
C ALA A 107 3.36 -11.49 -1.21
N ILE A 108 4.68 -11.43 -1.10
CA ILE A 108 5.48 -10.26 -1.49
C ILE A 108 5.32 -9.97 -2.98
N LYS A 109 5.39 -10.99 -3.85
CA LYS A 109 5.25 -10.79 -5.30
C LYS A 109 3.87 -10.22 -5.66
N ALA A 110 2.79 -10.75 -5.09
CA ALA A 110 1.43 -10.25 -5.31
C ALA A 110 1.31 -8.79 -4.86
N LEU A 111 1.75 -8.47 -3.63
CA LEU A 111 1.74 -7.10 -3.11
C LEU A 111 2.57 -6.13 -3.96
N SER A 112 3.75 -6.55 -4.43
CA SER A 112 4.57 -5.72 -5.33
C SER A 112 3.88 -5.38 -6.64
N ILE A 113 3.07 -6.31 -7.19
CA ILE A 113 2.27 -6.00 -8.39
C ILE A 113 1.15 -5.02 -8.06
N VAL A 114 0.44 -5.19 -6.93
CA VAL A 114 -0.59 -4.23 -6.47
C VAL A 114 0.01 -2.82 -6.37
N GLY A 115 1.17 -2.71 -5.72
CA GLY A 115 1.90 -1.45 -5.58
C GLY A 115 2.28 -0.82 -6.91
N SER A 116 2.88 -1.61 -7.82
CA SER A 116 3.21 -1.17 -9.18
C SER A 116 1.98 -0.67 -9.94
N LEU A 117 0.86 -1.39 -9.87
CA LEU A 117 -0.38 -1.00 -10.52
C LEU A 117 -0.96 0.29 -9.93
N ALA A 118 -0.96 0.43 -8.60
CA ALA A 118 -1.48 1.63 -7.95
C ALA A 118 -0.75 2.90 -8.41
N MET A 119 0.58 2.83 -8.51
CA MET A 119 1.41 3.93 -9.02
C MET A 119 1.15 4.19 -10.51
N GLU A 120 1.02 3.14 -11.32
CA GLU A 120 0.73 3.27 -12.74
C GLU A 120 -0.65 3.89 -13.01
N PHE A 121 -1.67 3.48 -12.26
CA PHE A 121 -3.03 4.03 -12.34
C PHE A 121 -3.04 5.51 -11.94
N ALA A 122 -2.33 5.88 -10.87
CA ALA A 122 -2.16 7.27 -10.48
C ALA A 122 -1.42 8.07 -11.59
N GLY A 123 -0.33 7.52 -12.13
CA GLY A 123 0.45 8.16 -13.19
C GLY A 123 -0.35 8.39 -14.48
N LYS A 124 -1.28 7.48 -14.80
CA LYS A 124 -2.20 7.57 -15.95
C LYS A 124 -3.43 8.44 -15.69
N GLY A 125 -3.61 8.98 -14.49
CA GLY A 125 -4.78 9.80 -14.14
C GLY A 125 -6.06 9.02 -13.87
N LEU A 126 -5.97 7.70 -13.68
CA LEU A 126 -7.12 6.83 -13.39
C LEU A 126 -7.47 6.91 -11.90
N GLY A 127 -8.12 8.01 -11.51
CA GLY A 127 -8.29 8.38 -10.10
C GLY A 127 -9.15 7.42 -9.27
N VAL A 128 -10.14 6.74 -9.86
CA VAL A 128 -10.94 5.73 -9.16
C VAL A 128 -10.11 4.47 -8.98
N ALA A 129 -9.45 4.00 -10.04
CA ALA A 129 -8.57 2.85 -9.98
C ALA A 129 -7.45 3.03 -8.95
N ALA A 130 -6.73 4.16 -9.01
CA ALA A 130 -5.65 4.50 -8.07
C ALA A 130 -6.14 4.48 -6.62
N ARG A 131 -7.29 5.12 -6.35
CA ARG A 131 -7.91 5.12 -5.01
C ARG A 131 -8.27 3.71 -4.54
N SER A 132 -8.93 2.91 -5.37
CA SER A 132 -9.30 1.54 -5.03
C SER A 132 -8.07 0.68 -4.75
N THR A 133 -7.00 0.83 -5.55
CA THR A 133 -5.76 0.09 -5.29
C THR A 133 -5.03 0.57 -4.03
N SER A 134 -5.13 1.85 -3.66
CA SER A 134 -4.65 2.32 -2.35
C SER A 134 -5.42 1.68 -1.21
N GLU A 135 -6.73 1.48 -1.35
CA GLU A 135 -7.54 0.74 -0.38
C GLU A 135 -7.10 -0.73 -0.25
N SER A 136 -6.79 -1.36 -1.38
CA SER A 136 -6.22 -2.71 -1.39
C SER A 136 -4.87 -2.75 -0.65
N LEU A 137 -3.95 -1.83 -0.92
CA LEU A 137 -2.68 -1.70 -0.19
C LEU A 137 -2.90 -1.48 1.30
N GLY A 138 -3.81 -0.57 1.68
CA GLY A 138 -4.19 -0.33 3.08
C GLY A 138 -4.72 -1.59 3.77
N THR A 139 -5.57 -2.34 3.08
CA THR A 139 -6.11 -3.62 3.57
C THR A 139 -5.02 -4.65 3.75
N CYS A 140 -4.10 -4.76 2.79
CA CYS A 140 -2.96 -5.66 2.86
C CYS A 140 -2.05 -5.30 4.03
N GLY A 141 -1.60 -4.05 4.15
CA GLY A 141 -0.74 -3.59 5.24
C GLY A 141 -1.35 -3.83 6.62
N LYS A 142 -2.63 -3.50 6.83
CA LYS A 142 -3.34 -3.81 8.09
C LYS A 142 -3.43 -5.31 8.36
N GLY A 143 -3.63 -6.12 7.32
CA GLY A 143 -3.59 -7.58 7.41
C GLY A 143 -2.23 -8.09 7.85
N SER A 144 -1.17 -7.59 7.21
CA SER A 144 0.22 -7.90 7.51
C SER A 144 0.61 -7.48 8.93
N SER A 145 0.11 -6.36 9.46
CA SER A 145 0.31 -5.98 10.87
C SER A 145 -0.23 -7.05 11.83
N ARG A 146 -1.44 -7.57 11.58
CA ARG A 146 -2.04 -8.65 12.40
C ARG A 146 -1.24 -9.95 12.31
N MET A 147 -0.58 -10.18 11.18
CA MET A 147 0.26 -11.36 10.93
C MET A 147 1.73 -11.14 11.34
N LYS A 148 2.08 -9.92 11.77
CA LYS A 148 3.45 -9.48 12.11
C LYS A 148 4.45 -9.67 10.96
N MET A 149 4.00 -9.43 9.73
CA MET A 149 4.83 -9.52 8.52
C MET A 149 5.40 -8.16 8.13
N GLU A 150 6.44 -7.72 8.84
CA GLU A 150 7.04 -6.37 8.70
C GLU A 150 7.37 -6.00 7.25
N THR A 151 7.95 -6.92 6.46
CA THR A 151 8.26 -6.68 5.04
C THR A 151 7.03 -6.25 4.23
N MET A 152 5.88 -6.88 4.45
CA MET A 152 4.66 -6.55 3.72
C MET A 152 4.02 -5.26 4.24
N ILE A 153 4.19 -4.94 5.53
CA ILE A 153 3.78 -3.67 6.11
C ILE A 153 4.56 -2.55 5.43
N SER A 154 5.89 -2.58 5.48
CA SER A 154 6.77 -1.57 4.89
C SER A 154 6.52 -1.40 3.38
N LEU A 155 6.34 -2.50 2.63
CA LEU A 155 5.99 -2.42 1.20
C LEU A 155 4.67 -1.68 0.97
N SER A 156 3.64 -1.98 1.77
CA SER A 156 2.34 -1.31 1.65
C SER A 156 2.46 0.18 1.92
N GLU A 157 3.20 0.56 2.97
CA GLU A 157 3.44 1.95 3.35
C GLU A 157 4.21 2.73 2.26
N VAL A 158 5.28 2.14 1.72
CA VAL A 158 6.06 2.74 0.63
C VAL A 158 5.22 2.93 -0.64
N TYR A 159 4.42 1.94 -1.04
CA TYR A 159 3.57 2.10 -2.22
C TYR A 159 2.49 3.17 -2.02
N LEU A 160 1.91 3.27 -0.81
CA LEU A 160 0.97 4.34 -0.49
C LEU A 160 1.63 5.72 -0.52
N MET A 161 2.88 5.83 -0.04
CA MET A 161 3.68 7.05 -0.18
C MET A 161 3.80 7.46 -1.65
N GLN A 162 4.25 6.54 -2.52
CA GLN A 162 4.45 6.85 -3.94
C GLN A 162 3.14 7.23 -4.64
N VAL A 163 2.05 6.51 -4.37
CA VAL A 163 0.73 6.88 -4.91
C VAL A 163 0.30 8.27 -4.47
N SER A 164 0.55 8.64 -3.20
CA SER A 164 0.25 9.97 -2.69
C SER A 164 1.08 11.05 -3.40
N LEU A 165 2.39 10.85 -3.53
CA LEU A 165 3.29 11.78 -4.24
C LEU A 165 2.89 11.98 -5.70
N ILE A 166 2.64 10.89 -6.44
CA ILE A 166 2.14 10.96 -7.82
C ILE A 166 0.80 11.68 -7.87
N SER A 167 -0.10 11.42 -6.91
CA SER A 167 -1.41 12.06 -6.85
C SER A 167 -1.32 13.56 -6.58
N ILE A 168 -0.34 14.02 -5.79
CA ILE A 168 -0.08 15.46 -5.60
C ILE A 168 0.33 16.09 -6.94
N GLU A 169 1.29 15.48 -7.65
CA GLU A 169 1.75 15.96 -8.96
C GLU A 169 0.61 16.00 -9.99
N LYS A 170 -0.23 14.97 -10.02
CA LYS A 170 -1.31 14.81 -11.01
C LYS A 170 -2.63 15.49 -10.61
N GLY A 171 -2.73 16.07 -9.41
CA GLY A 171 -3.97 16.66 -8.90
C GLY A 171 -5.08 15.64 -8.58
N LEU A 172 -4.72 14.38 -8.31
CA LEU A 172 -5.66 13.29 -7.99
C LEU A 172 -6.04 13.30 -6.50
N HIS A 173 -6.62 14.39 -6.02
CA HIS A 173 -6.84 14.65 -4.59
C HIS A 173 -7.49 13.48 -3.81
N LYS A 174 -8.52 12.84 -4.39
CA LYS A 174 -9.22 11.73 -3.73
C LYS A 174 -8.33 10.50 -3.56
N ALA A 175 -7.46 10.21 -4.52
CA ALA A 175 -6.58 9.05 -4.47
C ALA A 175 -5.44 9.29 -3.47
N GLY A 176 -4.76 10.43 -3.55
CA GLY A 176 -3.63 10.69 -2.64
C GLY A 176 -4.04 10.92 -1.19
N ILE A 177 -5.16 11.61 -0.93
CA ILE A 177 -5.69 11.73 0.45
C ILE A 177 -6.10 10.35 0.99
N ALA A 178 -6.72 9.49 0.17
CA ALA A 178 -7.04 8.13 0.60
C ALA A 178 -5.76 7.34 0.91
N ALA A 179 -4.70 7.48 0.10
CA ALA A 179 -3.42 6.82 0.36
C ALA A 179 -2.80 7.25 1.70
N ILE A 180 -2.84 8.55 2.03
CA ILE A 180 -2.43 9.07 3.35
C ILE A 180 -3.26 8.48 4.47
N GLY A 181 -4.59 8.43 4.30
CA GLY A 181 -5.48 7.83 5.30
C GLY A 181 -5.12 6.37 5.57
N TYR A 182 -4.96 5.56 4.53
CA TYR A 182 -4.57 4.15 4.67
C TYR A 182 -3.18 3.97 5.28
N LEU A 183 -2.22 4.86 4.99
CA LEU A 183 -0.91 4.86 5.63
C LEU A 183 -1.03 5.07 7.16
N GLY A 184 -1.83 6.06 7.58
CA GLY A 184 -2.13 6.28 8.99
C GLY A 184 -2.82 5.07 9.65
N GLU A 185 -3.76 4.45 8.95
CA GLU A 185 -4.45 3.24 9.44
C GLU A 185 -3.51 2.03 9.58
N ILE A 186 -2.54 1.86 8.68
CA ILE A 186 -1.51 0.81 8.81
C ILE A 186 -0.65 1.10 10.05
N GLY A 187 -0.19 2.34 10.24
CA GLY A 187 0.56 2.73 11.43
C GLY A 187 -0.20 2.43 12.72
N ILE A 188 -1.50 2.75 12.77
CA ILE A 188 -2.38 2.44 13.91
C ILE A 188 -2.50 0.92 14.12
N ALA A 189 -2.65 0.14 13.05
CA ALA A 189 -2.72 -1.31 13.14
C ALA A 189 -1.40 -1.90 13.66
N SER A 190 -0.25 -1.38 13.23
CA SER A 190 1.07 -1.76 13.71
C SER A 190 1.27 -1.38 15.19
N ALA A 191 0.80 -0.20 15.60
CA ALA A 191 0.85 0.26 16.99
C ALA A 191 0.07 -0.70 17.91
N LYS A 192 -1.15 -1.07 17.51
CA LYS A 192 -1.99 -2.06 18.22
C LYS A 192 -1.34 -3.43 18.37
N GLN A 193 -0.43 -3.78 17.47
CA GLN A 193 0.31 -5.04 17.50
C GLN A 193 1.70 -4.92 18.16
N ALA A 194 2.02 -3.75 18.72
CA ALA A 194 3.31 -3.42 19.32
C ALA A 194 4.50 -3.52 18.35
N ILE A 195 4.28 -3.30 17.05
CA ILE A 195 5.31 -3.27 16.00
C ILE A 195 5.84 -1.83 15.91
N GLU A 196 6.73 -1.47 16.84
CA GLU A 196 7.22 -0.09 16.97
C GLU A 196 7.97 0.39 15.71
N THR A 197 8.71 -0.49 15.04
CA THR A 197 9.44 -0.21 13.78
C THR A 197 8.51 0.27 12.69
N SER A 198 7.49 -0.51 12.32
CA SER A 198 6.51 -0.11 11.30
C SER A 198 5.62 1.06 11.73
N THR A 199 5.33 1.20 13.03
CA THR A 199 4.59 2.37 13.52
C THR A 199 5.41 3.65 13.33
N LEU A 200 6.71 3.60 13.61
CA LEU A 200 7.64 4.69 13.41
C LEU A 200 7.83 4.99 11.92
N GLU A 201 7.88 3.93 11.10
CA GLU A 201 7.95 3.99 9.64
C GLU A 201 6.80 4.81 9.04
N ALA A 202 5.56 4.49 9.40
CA ALA A 202 4.38 5.25 8.97
C ALA A 202 4.46 6.74 9.38
N ALA A 203 4.93 7.04 10.59
CA ALA A 203 5.08 8.42 11.07
C ALA A 203 6.13 9.22 10.29
N VAL A 204 7.24 8.58 9.90
CA VAL A 204 8.28 9.18 9.06
C VAL A 204 7.75 9.45 7.65
N ILE A 205 7.07 8.48 7.04
CA ILE A 205 6.48 8.67 5.69
C ILE A 205 5.44 9.80 5.71
N LEU A 206 4.61 9.86 6.76
CA LEU A 206 3.66 10.96 6.93
C LEU A 206 4.37 12.32 7.07
N GLU A 207 5.51 12.42 7.76
CA GLU A 207 6.32 13.64 7.80
C GLU A 207 6.69 14.11 6.39
N ASP A 208 7.25 13.20 5.58
CA ASP A 208 7.71 13.49 4.23
C ASP A 208 6.54 13.96 3.34
N LEU A 209 5.40 13.26 3.39
CA LEU A 209 4.20 13.65 2.66
C LEU A 209 3.65 15.01 3.13
N GLY A 210 3.70 15.31 4.42
CA GLY A 210 3.29 16.61 4.97
C GLY A 210 4.18 17.74 4.48
N ASN A 211 5.50 17.54 4.52
CA ASN A 211 6.48 18.49 4.03
C ASN A 211 6.31 18.76 2.53
N THR A 212 6.10 17.70 1.73
CA THR A 212 5.80 17.83 0.29
C THR A 212 4.49 18.59 0.08
N ALA A 213 3.42 18.24 0.78
CA ALA A 213 2.12 18.89 0.63
C ALA A 213 2.19 20.40 0.91
N VAL A 214 2.91 20.81 1.95
CA VAL A 214 3.12 22.23 2.26
C VAL A 214 3.98 22.91 1.19
N SER A 215 5.04 22.25 0.73
CA SER A 215 5.94 22.77 -0.31
C SER A 215 5.22 23.03 -1.64
N GLU A 216 4.30 22.13 -2.00
CA GLU A 216 3.44 22.20 -3.20
C GLU A 216 2.19 23.08 -3.01
N ASN A 217 2.13 23.85 -1.92
CA ASN A 217 0.99 24.71 -1.59
C ASN A 217 -0.37 23.99 -1.48
N ASN A 218 -0.38 22.71 -1.09
CA ASN A 218 -1.58 21.87 -1.05
C ASN A 218 -2.10 21.65 0.39
N GLU A 219 -2.86 22.63 0.89
CA GLU A 219 -3.35 22.64 2.28
C GLU A 219 -4.26 21.43 2.62
N SER A 220 -5.02 20.91 1.64
CA SER A 220 -5.88 19.74 1.85
C SER A 220 -5.09 18.46 2.16
N TYR A 221 -3.97 18.25 1.46
CA TYR A 221 -3.08 17.11 1.74
C TYR A 221 -2.36 17.29 3.07
N ALA A 222 -1.89 18.51 3.37
CA ALA A 222 -1.24 18.80 4.65
C ALA A 222 -2.18 18.48 5.83
N LYS A 223 -3.47 18.87 5.73
CA LYS A 223 -4.49 18.52 6.73
C LYS A 223 -4.73 17.02 6.86
N ALA A 224 -4.79 16.29 5.75
CA ALA A 224 -4.94 14.83 5.77
C ALA A 224 -3.76 14.14 6.49
N VAL A 225 -2.54 14.63 6.26
CA VAL A 225 -1.34 14.14 6.97
C VAL A 225 -1.41 14.44 8.46
N ILE A 226 -1.79 15.66 8.83
CA ILE A 226 -1.94 16.06 10.25
C ILE A 226 -2.95 15.16 10.96
N GLU A 227 -4.10 14.90 10.35
CA GLU A 227 -5.13 14.01 10.90
C GLU A 227 -4.61 12.57 11.06
N ALA A 228 -3.88 12.04 10.06
CA ALA A 228 -3.26 10.73 10.16
C ALA A 228 -2.21 10.65 11.29
N LEU A 229 -1.37 11.68 11.45
CA LEU A 229 -0.38 11.79 12.52
C LEU A 229 -1.04 11.91 13.91
N GLU A 230 -2.13 12.67 14.04
CA GLU A 230 -2.89 12.81 15.29
C GLU A 230 -3.49 11.47 15.74
N ASN A 231 -4.17 10.76 14.82
CA ASN A 231 -4.77 9.47 15.10
C ASN A 231 -3.70 8.42 15.46
N LEU A 232 -2.58 8.42 14.73
CA LEU A 232 -1.44 7.56 15.04
C LEU A 232 -0.82 7.89 16.39
N GLY A 233 -0.67 9.19 16.70
CA GLY A 233 -0.10 9.67 17.97
C GLY A 233 -0.96 9.29 19.17
N THR A 234 -2.28 9.31 19.00
CA THR A 234 -3.22 8.84 20.02
C THR A 234 -2.98 7.36 20.34
N GLU A 235 -2.88 6.51 19.32
CA GLU A 235 -2.64 5.07 19.51
C GLU A 235 -1.23 4.80 20.05
N ALA A 236 -0.21 5.47 19.53
CA ALA A 236 1.17 5.37 20.02
C ALA A 236 1.30 5.79 21.49
N SER A 237 0.52 6.79 21.93
CA SER A 237 0.46 7.22 23.34
C SER A 237 -0.12 6.13 24.23
N GLN A 238 -1.23 5.50 23.80
CA GLN A 238 -1.83 4.37 24.51
C GLN A 238 -0.90 3.16 24.58
N GLY A 239 -0.11 2.93 23.52
CA GLY A 239 0.90 1.88 23.46
C GLY A 239 2.24 2.20 24.16
N GLY A 240 2.42 3.42 24.69
CA GLY A 240 3.67 3.84 25.34
C GLY A 240 4.88 3.94 24.39
N MET A 241 4.65 4.13 23.09
CA MET A 241 5.69 4.13 22.04
C MET A 241 6.42 5.48 21.97
N LYS A 242 7.37 5.70 22.89
CA LYS A 242 8.05 6.99 23.04
C LYS A 242 8.76 7.46 21.77
N ASN A 243 9.43 6.57 21.03
CA ASN A 243 10.12 6.93 19.78
C ASN A 243 9.15 7.50 18.74
N VAL A 244 8.02 6.81 18.58
CA VAL A 244 6.94 7.19 17.68
C VAL A 244 6.35 8.54 18.10
N LEU A 245 6.12 8.76 19.39
CA LEU A 245 5.59 10.03 19.89
C LEU A 245 6.55 11.21 19.66
N VAL A 246 7.87 11.01 19.85
CA VAL A 246 8.88 12.03 19.50
C VAL A 246 8.80 12.36 18.02
N GLN A 247 8.78 11.34 17.16
CA GLN A 247 8.71 11.50 15.72
C GLN A 247 7.44 12.24 15.30
N ILE A 248 6.27 11.87 15.84
CA ILE A 248 4.99 12.52 15.50
C ILE A 248 4.97 13.99 15.96
N ALA A 249 5.44 14.28 17.17
CA ALA A 249 5.53 15.65 17.66
C ALA A 249 6.47 16.50 16.79
N TRP A 250 7.60 15.93 16.38
CA TRP A 250 8.51 16.56 15.43
C TRP A 250 7.82 16.83 14.08
N SER A 251 7.18 15.81 13.50
CA SER A 251 6.48 15.93 12.20
C SER A 251 5.43 17.03 12.22
N LEU A 252 4.58 17.04 13.25
CA LEU A 252 3.52 18.03 13.38
C LEU A 252 4.08 19.45 13.55
N GLU A 253 5.14 19.63 14.34
CA GLU A 253 5.77 20.95 14.52
C GLU A 253 6.43 21.44 13.22
N MET A 254 7.12 20.57 12.49
CA MET A 254 7.70 20.89 11.18
C MET A 254 6.62 21.32 10.19
N ILE A 255 5.55 20.54 10.06
CA ILE A 255 4.41 20.88 9.19
C ILE A 255 3.78 22.21 9.63
N ARG A 256 3.63 22.45 10.93
CA ARG A 256 3.06 23.69 11.48
C ARG A 256 3.88 24.92 11.10
N VAL A 257 5.20 24.87 11.27
CA VAL A 257 6.12 25.97 10.94
C VAL A 257 6.12 26.23 9.44
N LEU A 258 6.27 25.18 8.62
CA LEU A 258 6.24 25.31 7.16
C LEU A 258 4.89 25.88 6.67
N ALA A 259 3.78 25.40 7.23
CA ALA A 259 2.43 25.88 6.88
C ALA A 259 2.25 27.36 7.24
N LEU A 260 2.78 27.80 8.38
CA LEU A 260 2.77 29.21 8.78
C LEU A 260 3.53 30.09 7.77
N ASP A 261 4.74 29.67 7.40
CA ASP A 261 5.59 30.40 6.44
C ASP A 261 4.93 30.50 5.05
N ARG A 262 4.16 29.49 4.67
CA ARG A 262 3.38 29.46 3.42
C ARG A 262 2.00 30.14 3.52
N GLY A 263 1.62 30.67 4.68
CA GLY A 263 0.33 31.32 4.91
C GLY A 263 -0.87 30.36 4.97
N MET A 264 -0.63 29.05 5.09
CA MET A 264 -1.66 28.01 5.25
C MET A 264 -2.19 27.95 6.68
N LYS A 265 -3.00 28.95 7.04
CA LYS A 265 -3.50 29.11 8.41
C LYS A 265 -4.30 27.89 8.88
N GLY A 266 -5.06 27.24 8.01
CA GLY A 266 -5.86 26.08 8.36
C GLY A 266 -5.00 24.87 8.73
N ALA A 267 -3.97 24.56 7.93
CA ALA A 267 -3.02 23.49 8.26
C ALA A 267 -2.20 23.83 9.51
N CYS A 268 -1.74 25.08 9.66
CA CYS A 268 -1.00 25.52 10.84
C CYS A 268 -1.83 25.35 12.14
N PHE A 269 -3.10 25.78 12.15
CA PHE A 269 -3.96 25.59 13.32
C PHE A 269 -4.29 24.12 13.58
N ALA A 270 -4.51 23.32 12.54
CA ALA A 270 -4.74 21.88 12.69
C ALA A 270 -3.53 21.18 13.30
N ALA A 271 -2.30 21.46 12.81
CA ALA A 271 -1.08 20.85 13.34
C ALA A 271 -0.84 21.23 14.81
N LYS A 272 -1.13 22.49 15.18
CA LYS A 272 -1.09 22.92 16.58
C LYS A 272 -2.10 22.16 17.45
N ALA A 273 -3.34 22.03 17.00
CA ALA A 273 -4.37 21.30 17.74
C ALA A 273 -4.00 19.83 17.92
N ALA A 274 -3.47 19.17 16.88
CA ALA A 274 -2.98 17.80 16.93
C ALA A 274 -1.80 17.63 17.91
N LEU A 275 -0.87 18.60 17.97
CA LEU A 275 0.22 18.59 18.97
C LEU A 275 -0.30 18.69 20.40
N GLU A 276 -1.32 19.51 20.62
CA GLU A 276 -1.94 19.70 21.93
C GLU A 276 -2.77 18.48 22.37
N SER A 277 -3.30 17.70 21.42
CA SER A 277 -4.10 16.50 21.70
C SER A 277 -3.26 15.26 22.02
N ILE A 278 -2.04 15.14 21.49
CA ILE A 278 -1.16 14.00 21.79
C ILE A 278 -0.46 14.17 23.14
N ASN A 279 -0.62 13.18 24.03
CA ASN A 279 0.04 13.19 25.34
C ASN A 279 1.54 12.86 25.20
N THR A 280 2.38 13.88 25.24
CA THR A 280 3.85 13.82 25.17
C THR A 280 4.53 13.82 26.54
N ALA A 281 3.79 13.68 27.63
CA ALA A 281 4.37 13.67 28.97
C ALA A 281 5.27 12.43 29.19
N GLY A 282 6.56 12.65 29.51
CA GLY A 282 7.52 11.58 29.83
C GLY A 282 8.49 11.18 28.71
N LEU A 283 8.64 12.01 27.66
CA LEU A 283 9.67 11.91 26.60
C LEU A 283 11.08 12.23 27.16
N LEU A 284 11.57 11.47 28.13
CA LEU A 284 12.91 11.59 28.69
C LEU A 284 13.78 10.41 28.24
N ASP A 285 14.24 10.48 26.98
CA ASP A 285 15.52 9.94 26.46
C ASP A 285 15.61 10.26 24.95
N ALA A 286 15.85 11.53 24.62
CA ALA A 286 15.74 12.01 23.23
C ALA A 286 16.82 11.46 22.29
N GLU A 287 17.98 11.07 22.79
CA GLU A 287 19.15 10.73 21.97
C GLU A 287 19.02 9.34 21.33
N GLN A 288 18.57 8.34 22.10
CA GLN A 288 18.27 7.01 21.54
C GLN A 288 17.12 7.04 20.52
N ASN A 289 16.14 7.92 20.74
CA ASN A 289 14.99 8.02 19.87
C ASN A 289 15.37 8.59 18.50
N LEU A 290 16.28 9.56 18.47
CA LEU A 290 16.76 10.19 17.23
C LEU A 290 17.56 9.21 16.35
N GLU A 291 18.36 8.33 16.94
CA GLU A 291 19.14 7.37 16.16
C GLU A 291 18.25 6.36 15.43
N LYS A 292 17.24 5.80 16.12
CA LYS A 292 16.25 4.90 15.49
C LYS A 292 15.49 5.57 14.36
N ILE A 293 15.08 6.83 14.55
CA ILE A 293 14.43 7.63 13.51
C ILE A 293 15.34 7.76 12.29
N ARG A 294 16.63 8.02 12.52
CA ARG A 294 17.62 8.19 11.46
C ARG A 294 17.82 6.92 10.65
N GLU A 295 17.96 5.76 11.29
CA GLU A 295 18.12 4.47 10.61
C GLU A 295 16.95 4.18 9.66
N ILE A 296 15.72 4.45 10.10
CA ILE A 296 14.51 4.27 9.27
C ILE A 296 14.51 5.23 8.08
N LYS A 297 14.81 6.52 8.32
CA LYS A 297 14.92 7.53 7.25
C LYS A 297 15.98 7.13 6.21
N GLU A 298 17.11 6.59 6.64
CA GLU A 298 18.15 6.09 5.74
C GLU A 298 17.63 4.89 4.91
N PHE A 299 16.95 3.93 5.53
CA PHE A 299 16.34 2.80 4.83
C PHE A 299 15.32 3.24 3.78
N HIS A 300 14.43 4.18 4.12
CA HIS A 300 13.47 4.78 3.19
C HIS A 300 14.15 5.45 1.99
N SER A 301 15.21 6.22 2.24
CA SER A 301 15.95 6.89 1.19
C SER A 301 16.57 5.92 0.17
N VAL A 302 16.94 4.71 0.59
CA VAL A 302 17.48 3.66 -0.28
C VAL A 302 16.41 3.09 -1.19
N ILE A 303 15.20 2.89 -0.67
CA ILE A 303 14.06 2.36 -1.45
C ILE A 303 13.62 3.37 -2.49
N LEU A 304 13.49 4.65 -2.12
CA LEU A 304 13.09 5.73 -3.05
C LEU A 304 14.11 5.96 -4.18
N LYS A 305 15.40 5.68 -3.97
CA LYS A 305 16.44 5.80 -5.01
C LYS A 305 16.46 4.64 -6.02
N LYS A 306 15.70 3.56 -5.78
CA LYS A 306 15.65 2.36 -6.63
C LYS A 306 14.36 2.21 -7.44
N SER A 307 13.35 3.05 -7.20
CA SER A 307 12.11 3.17 -8.00
C SER A 307 12.26 4.24 -9.07
#